data_AF-A0A1H5ZQG7-F1
#
_entry.id   AF-A0A1H5ZQG7-F1
#
_cell.length_a   1.000
_cell.length_b   1.000
_cell.length_c   1.000
_cell.angle_alpha   90.00
_cell.angle_beta   90.00
_cell.angle_gamma   90.00
#
_symmetry.space_group_name_H-M   'P 1'
#
loop_
_entity.id
_entity.type
_entity.pdbx_description
1 polymer ?
#
loop_
_entity_poly.entity_id
_entity_poly.type
_entity_poly.pdbx_seq_one_letter_code
_entity_poly.pdbx_strand_id
1 'polypeptide(L)'
;MTPRTREPIKEECPLSSFCTVCNGMEALSAVCPHCESGSASDYGRVNDYYGPYAPYRPIEDISMTNGYPDVARNECMHMLYCEACGASSVLAVPESLT
;
A
#
# COMPACT_ATOMS: atom_id res chain seq x y z
N MET A 1 -20.59 40.89 14.62
CA MET A 1 -20.18 39.47 14.75
C MET A 1 -21.22 38.64 14.03
N THR A 2 -20.94 38.22 12.80
CA THR A 2 -21.82 37.30 12.06
C THR A 2 -21.60 35.88 12.58
N PRO A 3 -22.66 35.12 12.88
CA PRO A 3 -22.50 33.71 13.23
C PRO A 3 -22.02 32.98 11.99
N ARG A 4 -20.87 32.30 12.07
CA ARG A 4 -20.44 31.37 11.03
C ARG A 4 -21.41 30.20 11.05
N THR A 5 -22.26 30.11 10.05
CA THR A 5 -22.98 28.88 9.70
C THR A 5 -21.93 27.79 9.48
N ARG A 6 -21.96 26.76 10.33
CA ARG A 6 -21.19 25.53 10.10
C ARG A 6 -21.77 24.89 8.84
N GLU A 7 -20.99 24.88 7.76
CA GLU A 7 -21.31 24.09 6.58
C GLU A 7 -21.33 22.60 6.98
N PRO A 8 -22.27 21.80 6.44
CA PRO A 8 -22.34 20.38 6.75
C PRO A 8 -21.07 19.70 6.23
N ILE A 9 -20.40 18.99 7.12
CA ILE A 9 -19.29 18.10 6.77
C ILE A 9 -19.90 17.04 5.86
N LYS A 10 -19.50 17.01 4.59
CA LYS A 10 -19.84 15.90 3.69
C LYS A 10 -19.06 14.68 4.17
N GLU A 11 -19.59 13.98 5.16
CA GLU A 11 -19.11 12.67 5.61
C GLU A 11 -19.51 11.62 4.58
N GLU A 12 -18.84 11.63 3.43
CA GLU A 12 -18.69 10.44 2.61
C GLU A 12 -17.41 9.77 3.13
N CYS A 13 -17.53 8.95 4.17
CA CYS A 13 -16.41 8.16 4.69
C CYS A 13 -16.06 7.15 3.59
N PRO A 14 -14.92 7.26 2.89
CA PRO A 14 -14.53 6.22 1.94
C PRO A 14 -14.42 4.93 2.75
N LEU A 15 -14.93 3.83 2.20
CA LEU A 15 -14.76 2.51 2.79
C LEU A 15 -13.28 2.33 3.17
N SER A 16 -12.99 2.24 4.46
CA SER A 16 -11.61 2.07 4.91
C SER A 16 -11.15 0.67 4.53
N SER A 17 -10.26 0.59 3.55
CA SER A 17 -9.60 -0.65 3.18
C SER A 17 -8.32 -0.83 3.99
N PHE A 18 -7.93 -2.08 4.24
CA PHE A 18 -6.67 -2.41 4.90
C PHE A 18 -6.01 -3.63 4.29
N CYS A 19 -4.68 -3.61 4.22
CA CYS A 19 -3.90 -4.76 3.79
C CYS A 19 -3.70 -5.77 4.94
N THR A 20 -4.04 -7.04 4.72
CA THR A 20 -3.87 -8.13 5.70
C THR A 20 -2.42 -8.41 6.02
N VAL A 21 -1.53 -8.28 5.03
CA VAL A 21 -0.08 -8.49 5.18
C VAL A 21 0.54 -7.37 6.03
N CYS A 22 0.31 -6.11 5.69
CA CYS A 22 0.84 -4.98 6.48
C CYS A 22 0.36 -4.98 7.93
N ASN A 23 -0.86 -5.45 8.17
CA ASN A 23 -1.44 -5.55 9.51
C ASN A 23 -1.10 -6.88 10.21
N GLY A 24 -0.21 -7.71 9.64
CA GLY A 24 0.28 -8.93 10.26
C GLY A 24 -0.75 -10.04 10.43
N MET A 25 -1.88 -9.96 9.73
CA MET A 25 -2.92 -10.98 9.74
C MET A 25 -2.58 -12.15 8.82
N GLU A 26 -1.84 -11.88 7.75
CA GLU A 26 -1.37 -12.90 6.79
C GLU A 26 0.12 -12.74 6.54
N ALA A 27 0.81 -13.88 6.32
CA ALA A 27 2.19 -13.88 5.88
C ALA A 27 2.25 -13.91 4.35
N LEU A 28 3.03 -13.01 3.76
CA LEU A 28 3.25 -12.98 2.32
C LEU A 28 4.40 -13.93 1.94
N SER A 29 4.07 -15.00 1.23
CA SER A 29 5.04 -15.96 0.69
C SER A 29 5.00 -15.90 -0.83
N ALA A 30 6.15 -15.58 -1.44
CA ALA A 30 6.28 -15.46 -2.88
C ALA A 30 7.55 -16.16 -3.37
N VAL A 31 7.49 -16.71 -4.59
CA VAL A 31 8.66 -17.21 -5.31
C VAL A 31 9.24 -16.07 -6.15
N CYS A 32 10.56 -15.95 -6.16
CA CYS A 32 11.23 -14.93 -6.95
C CYS A 32 11.00 -15.17 -8.45
N PRO A 33 10.44 -14.19 -9.19
CA PRO A 33 10.19 -14.35 -10.63
C PRO A 33 11.48 -14.28 -11.48
N HIS A 34 12.62 -13.90 -10.89
CA HIS A 34 13.88 -13.73 -11.62
C HIS A 34 14.76 -15.00 -11.64
N CYS A 35 14.80 -15.75 -10.54
CA CYS A 35 15.60 -16.98 -10.45
C CYS A 35 14.76 -18.25 -10.32
N GLU A 36 13.43 -18.11 -10.23
CA GLU A 36 12.40 -19.17 -10.21
C GLU A 36 12.56 -20.26 -9.12
N SER A 37 13.57 -20.11 -8.26
CA SER A 37 13.98 -21.11 -7.26
C SER A 37 14.19 -20.52 -5.87
N GLY A 38 14.44 -19.21 -5.76
CA GLY A 38 14.57 -18.51 -4.48
C GLY A 38 13.24 -18.03 -3.93
N SER A 39 13.08 -18.03 -2.61
CA SER A 39 12.01 -17.31 -1.92
C SER A 39 12.24 -15.80 -2.02
N ALA A 40 11.17 -15.05 -2.18
CA ALA A 40 11.17 -13.59 -2.09
C ALA A 40 10.49 -13.18 -0.77
N SER A 41 11.19 -12.40 0.04
CA SER A 41 10.71 -11.91 1.32
C SER A 41 9.97 -10.59 1.14
N ASP A 42 8.94 -10.36 1.95
CA ASP A 42 8.22 -9.08 2.00
C ASP A 42 9.05 -8.00 2.70
N TYR A 43 9.24 -6.87 2.01
CA TYR A 43 9.98 -5.70 2.48
C TYR A 43 9.05 -4.52 2.77
N GLY A 44 7.73 -4.74 2.74
CA GLY A 44 6.72 -3.74 3.07
C GLY A 44 6.20 -2.99 1.85
N ARG A 45 5.53 -1.86 2.10
CA ARG A 45 4.80 -1.15 1.04
C ARG A 45 5.74 -0.39 0.14
N VAL A 46 5.46 -0.44 -1.15
CA VAL A 46 6.16 0.33 -2.17
C VAL A 46 6.11 1.83 -1.86
N ASN A 47 4.97 2.35 -1.36
CA ASN A 47 4.83 3.76 -0.97
C ASN A 47 5.80 4.21 0.10
N ASP A 48 6.23 3.31 1.00
CA ASP A 48 7.16 3.66 2.07
C ASP A 48 8.56 4.04 1.52
N TYR A 49 8.84 3.71 0.25
CA TYR A 49 10.06 4.07 -0.47
C TYR A 49 9.93 5.32 -1.36
N TYR A 50 8.72 5.85 -1.56
CA TYR A 50 8.47 7.00 -2.43
C TYR A 50 8.16 8.27 -1.64
N GLY A 51 8.90 9.35 -1.95
CA GLY A 51 8.69 10.68 -1.37
C GLY A 51 9.37 10.90 -0.01
N PRO A 52 9.26 12.12 0.56
CA PRO A 52 9.71 12.36 1.92
C PRO A 52 8.85 11.54 2.89
N TYR A 53 9.47 10.92 3.89
CA TYR A 53 8.76 10.19 4.94
C TYR A 53 7.71 11.10 5.59
N ALA A 54 6.44 10.84 5.29
CA ALA A 54 5.32 11.70 5.64
C ALA A 54 4.22 10.86 6.32
N PRO A 55 4.46 10.40 7.56
CA PRO A 55 3.62 9.40 8.25
C PRO A 55 2.17 9.83 8.49
N TYR A 56 1.87 11.13 8.31
CA TYR A 56 0.53 11.70 8.49
C TYR A 56 -0.11 12.19 7.19
N ARG A 57 0.55 12.01 6.03
CA ARG A 57 -0.11 12.30 4.76
C ARG A 57 -1.05 11.14 4.40
N PRO A 58 -2.23 11.43 3.83
CA PRO A 58 -3.12 10.38 3.34
C PRO A 58 -2.37 9.45 2.39
N ILE A 59 -2.51 8.14 2.58
CA ILE A 59 -1.84 7.11 1.78
C ILE A 59 -2.26 7.25 0.30
N GLU A 60 -3.52 7.63 0.07
CA GLU A 60 -4.11 7.91 -1.24
C GLU A 60 -3.31 8.94 -2.06
N ASP A 61 -2.83 10.01 -1.42
CA ASP A 61 -2.06 11.08 -2.10
C ASP A 61 -0.72 10.56 -2.63
N ILE A 62 -0.10 9.61 -1.92
CA ILE A 62 1.20 9.02 -2.29
C ILE A 62 0.99 7.93 -3.35
N SER A 63 -0.05 7.11 -3.17
CA SER A 63 -0.43 6.04 -4.09
C SER A 63 -0.75 6.56 -5.50
N MET A 64 -1.39 7.73 -5.63
CA MET A 64 -1.61 8.33 -6.96
C MET A 64 -0.34 8.70 -7.73
N THR A 65 0.83 8.73 -7.07
CA THR A 65 2.11 9.15 -7.68
C THR A 65 3.14 8.04 -7.81
N ASN A 66 2.85 6.83 -7.34
CA ASN A 66 3.79 5.70 -7.34
C ASN A 66 3.86 4.94 -8.70
N GLY A 67 2.99 5.31 -9.66
CA GLY A 67 2.92 4.68 -10.99
C GLY A 67 2.10 3.39 -11.06
N TYR A 68 1.43 3.00 -9.97
CA TYR A 68 0.56 1.84 -9.89
C TYR A 68 -0.92 2.27 -9.77
N PRO A 69 -1.87 1.47 -10.30
CA PRO A 69 -3.30 1.72 -10.14
C PRO A 69 -3.83 1.13 -8.82
N ASP A 70 -3.07 1.25 -7.74
CA ASP A 70 -3.27 0.60 -6.45
C ASP A 70 -4.54 1.10 -5.74
N VAL A 71 -4.77 2.41 -5.69
CA VAL A 71 -6.02 3.01 -5.17
C VAL A 71 -7.24 2.54 -5.95
N ALA A 72 -7.15 2.55 -7.28
CA ALA A 72 -8.29 2.20 -8.14
C ALA A 72 -8.67 0.71 -8.06
N ARG A 73 -7.73 -0.15 -7.62
CA ARG A 73 -7.93 -1.59 -7.52
C ARG A 73 -8.11 -2.09 -6.09
N ASN A 74 -8.01 -1.22 -5.09
CA ASN A 74 -7.94 -1.59 -3.67
C ASN A 74 -6.85 -2.65 -3.46
N GLU A 75 -5.65 -2.38 -3.98
CA GLU A 75 -4.49 -3.24 -3.84
C GLU A 75 -3.41 -2.49 -3.05
N CYS A 76 -2.74 -3.21 -2.16
CA CYS A 76 -1.54 -2.75 -1.50
C CYS A 76 -0.32 -3.30 -2.25
N MET A 77 0.54 -2.42 -2.76
CA MET A 77 1.73 -2.82 -3.51
C MET A 77 2.87 -3.13 -2.53
N HIS A 78 3.29 -4.39 -2.49
CA HIS A 78 4.39 -4.86 -1.65
C HIS A 78 5.68 -4.99 -2.44
N MET A 79 6.77 -4.47 -1.88
CA MET A 79 8.12 -4.68 -2.36
C MET A 79 8.60 -6.05 -1.86
N LEU A 80 9.04 -6.89 -2.78
CA LEU A 80 9.65 -8.17 -2.47
C LEU A 80 11.13 -8.12 -2.81
N TYR A 81 11.95 -8.74 -1.98
CA TYR A 81 13.38 -8.89 -2.22
C TYR A 81 13.81 -10.34 -2.13
N CYS A 82 14.61 -10.79 -3.10
CA CYS A 82 15.16 -12.12 -3.13
C CYS A 82 16.63 -12.11 -2.72
N GLU A 83 16.92 -12.68 -1.55
CA GLU A 83 18.29 -12.84 -1.05
C GLU A 83 19.17 -13.75 -1.93
N ALA A 84 18.56 -14.63 -2.74
CA ALA A 84 19.31 -15.56 -3.58
C ALA A 84 19.92 -14.92 -4.82
N CYS A 85 19.26 -13.92 -5.42
CA CYS A 85 19.71 -13.28 -6.66
C CYS A 85 19.86 -11.75 -6.55
N GLY A 86 19.47 -11.16 -5.42
CA GLY A 86 19.51 -9.71 -5.18
C GLY A 86 18.47 -8.91 -5.97
N ALA A 87 17.52 -9.56 -6.63
CA ALA A 87 16.47 -8.89 -7.40
C ALA A 87 15.31 -8.46 -6.50
N SER A 88 14.75 -7.28 -6.81
CA SER A 88 13.52 -6.77 -6.21
C SER A 88 12.37 -6.84 -7.21
N SER A 89 11.18 -7.22 -6.75
CA SER A 89 9.96 -7.27 -7.55
C SER A 89 8.79 -6.71 -6.75
N VAL A 90 7.72 -6.28 -7.43
CA VAL A 90 6.51 -5.78 -6.76
C VAL A 90 5.38 -6.78 -6.91
N LEU A 91 4.66 -7.03 -5.81
CA LEU A 91 3.49 -7.90 -5.76
C LEU A 91 2.27 -7.12 -5.26
N ALA A 92 1.16 -7.21 -5.98
CA ALA A 92 -0.11 -6.63 -5.55
C ALA A 92 -0.81 -7.56 -4.56
N VAL A 93 -1.21 -7.02 -3.40
CA VAL A 93 -1.97 -7.72 -2.38
C VAL A 93 -3.36 -7.06 -2.28
N PRO A 94 -4.46 -7.78 -2.51
CA PRO A 94 -5.80 -7.23 -2.35
C PRO A 94 -6.03 -6.72 -0.93
N GLU A 95 -6.63 -5.54 -0.79
CA GLU A 95 -7.04 -5.01 0.49
C GLU A 95 -8.43 -5.53 0.88
N SER A 96 -8.64 -5.71 2.18
CA SER A 96 -9.93 -6.07 2.76
C SER A 96 -10.73 -4.82 3.09
N LEU A 97 -12.05 -4.87 2.89
CA LEU A 97 -12.97 -3.80 3.28
C LEU A 97 -13.50 -4.05 4.70
N THR A 98 -13.64 -3.00 5.50
CA THR A 98 -14.40 -3.01 6.77
C THR A 98 -15.88 -2.80 6.57
#